data_AF-A0A178WC91-F1
#
_entry.id   AF-A0A178WC91-F1
#
_cell.length_a   1.000
_cell.length_b   1.000
_cell.length_c   1.000
_cell.angle_alpha   90.00
_cell.angle_beta   90.00
_cell.angle_gamma   90.00
#
_symmetry.space_group_name_H-M   'P 1'
#
loop_
_entity.id
_entity.type
_entity.pdbx_description
1 polymer ?
#
loop_
_entity_poly.entity_id
_entity_poly.type
_entity_poly.pdbx_seq_one_letter_code
_entity_poly.pdbx_strand_id
1 'polypeptide(L)'
;MSDWHNCKIQPLHVSYASDKGGNTIEVHWYTRKANLHHIWDSNIIETAEADLYNSALEGMVDALKKNITTEWADQVKRWETCTKKTACPDIYASEGIQAACDWAYKGVTEGDTLEGKESTQKTMMIHKRKKLTNT
;
A
#
# COMPACT_ATOMS: atom_id res chain seq x y z
N MET A 1 6.45 -6.01 -18.37
CA MET A 1 5.40 -6.85 -17.72
C MET A 1 5.46 -6.78 -16.17
N SER A 2 6.21 -5.84 -15.59
CA SER A 2 6.31 -5.60 -14.13
C SER A 2 5.13 -4.80 -13.57
N ASP A 3 4.55 -3.90 -14.36
CA ASP A 3 3.61 -2.88 -13.85
C ASP A 3 2.26 -3.45 -13.42
N TRP A 4 1.75 -4.48 -14.12
CA TRP A 4 0.48 -5.11 -13.80
C TRP A 4 0.48 -5.85 -12.45
N HIS A 5 1.64 -6.38 -12.03
CA HIS A 5 1.76 -7.08 -10.76
C HIS A 5 1.72 -6.10 -9.58
N ASN A 6 2.29 -4.91 -9.76
CA ASN A 6 2.27 -3.84 -8.76
C ASN A 6 0.86 -3.27 -8.55
N CYS A 7 0.05 -3.20 -9.61
CA CYS A 7 -1.32 -2.67 -9.51
C CYS A 7 -2.24 -3.51 -8.62
N LYS A 8 -1.98 -4.80 -8.38
CA LYS A 8 -2.86 -5.63 -7.53
C LYS A 8 -2.55 -5.53 -6.03
N ILE A 9 -1.46 -4.86 -5.67
CA ILE A 9 -0.95 -4.78 -4.29
C ILE A 9 -1.45 -3.52 -3.58
N GLN A 10 -1.85 -2.49 -4.34
CA GLN A 10 -2.48 -1.29 -3.80
C GLN A 10 -3.94 -1.64 -3.42
N PRO A 11 -4.35 -1.52 -2.15
CA PRO A 11 -5.68 -1.94 -1.70
C PRO A 11 -6.85 -1.35 -2.51
N LEU A 12 -6.79 -0.07 -2.83
CA LEU A 12 -7.80 0.66 -3.60
C LEU A 12 -7.78 0.37 -5.10
N HIS A 13 -6.85 -0.43 -5.61
CA HIS A 13 -6.92 -0.98 -6.97
C HIS A 13 -7.77 -2.26 -7.06
N VAL A 14 -8.12 -2.86 -5.91
CA VAL A 14 -9.07 -3.98 -5.80
C VAL A 14 -10.13 -3.62 -4.77
N SER A 15 -11.10 -2.81 -5.20
CA SER A 15 -11.98 -2.06 -4.31
C SER A 15 -13.35 -1.80 -4.96
N TYR A 16 -14.15 -0.91 -4.38
CA TYR A 16 -15.51 -0.67 -4.81
C TYR A 16 -15.57 0.10 -6.14
N ALA A 17 -16.33 -0.45 -7.09
CA ALA A 17 -16.55 0.21 -8.38
C ALA A 17 -17.36 1.51 -8.26
N SER A 18 -18.23 1.62 -7.25
CA SER A 18 -19.12 2.77 -7.02
C SER A 18 -18.38 4.07 -6.76
N ASP A 19 -17.22 4.01 -6.12
CA ASP A 19 -16.37 5.16 -5.82
C ASP A 19 -15.09 5.21 -6.68
N LYS A 20 -15.05 4.37 -7.74
CA LYS A 20 -13.88 4.18 -8.61
C LYS A 20 -12.60 3.89 -7.82
N GLY A 21 -12.73 3.07 -6.78
CA GLY A 21 -11.65 2.76 -5.85
C GLY A 21 -11.18 3.95 -5.02
N GLY A 22 -12.12 4.73 -4.50
CA GLY A 22 -11.84 5.90 -3.68
C GLY A 22 -11.39 7.14 -4.46
N ASN A 23 -11.40 7.10 -5.79
CA ASN A 23 -11.09 8.28 -6.62
C ASN A 23 -12.17 9.35 -6.51
N THR A 24 -13.42 8.98 -6.18
CA THR A 24 -14.53 9.94 -5.99
C THR A 24 -14.77 10.30 -4.53
N ILE A 25 -13.89 9.88 -3.61
CA ILE A 25 -13.96 10.25 -2.20
C ILE A 25 -12.96 11.38 -1.99
N GLU A 26 -13.45 12.62 -1.97
CA GLU A 26 -12.61 13.80 -1.81
C GLU A 26 -12.37 14.06 -0.33
N VAL A 27 -11.10 14.28 0.02
CA VAL A 27 -10.63 14.47 1.39
C VAL A 27 -9.50 15.51 1.39
N HIS A 28 -8.96 15.79 2.57
CA HIS A 28 -7.74 16.56 2.72
C HIS A 28 -6.64 15.65 3.28
N TRP A 29 -5.47 15.67 2.66
CA TRP A 29 -4.25 15.15 3.25
C TRP A 29 -3.51 16.31 3.90
N TYR A 30 -3.52 16.36 5.24
CA TYR A 30 -3.13 17.55 5.99
C TYR A 30 -3.87 18.79 5.47
N THR A 31 -3.14 19.76 4.90
CA THR A 31 -3.71 21.02 4.41
C THR A 31 -4.07 20.99 2.91
N ARG A 32 -3.79 19.89 2.20
CA ARG A 32 -3.98 19.79 0.75
C ARG A 32 -5.19 18.94 0.41
N LYS A 33 -6.01 19.41 -0.54
CA LYS A 33 -7.07 18.58 -1.13
C LYS A 33 -6.46 17.41 -1.89
N ALA A 34 -7.05 16.24 -1.74
CA ALA A 34 -6.70 15.01 -2.44
C ALA A 34 -7.95 14.11 -2.49
N ASN A 35 -7.90 13.03 -3.28
CA ASN A 35 -8.87 11.94 -3.13
C ASN A 35 -8.24 10.77 -2.37
N LEU A 36 -9.08 9.93 -1.79
CA LEU A 36 -8.64 8.79 -0.99
C LEU A 36 -7.71 7.86 -1.78
N HIS A 37 -7.99 7.64 -3.07
CA HIS A 37 -7.12 6.82 -3.94
C HIS A 37 -5.69 7.35 -4.01
N HIS A 38 -5.53 8.64 -4.28
CA HIS A 38 -4.25 9.32 -4.41
C HIS A 38 -3.44 9.30 -3.11
N ILE A 39 -4.14 9.38 -1.96
CA ILE A 39 -3.49 9.28 -0.66
C ILE A 39 -2.81 7.92 -0.48
N TRP A 40 -3.47 6.84 -0.91
CA TRP A 40 -2.94 5.48 -0.85
C TRP A 40 -1.89 5.17 -1.91
N ASP A 41 -1.96 5.81 -3.08
CA ASP A 41 -0.94 5.69 -4.13
C ASP A 41 0.38 6.35 -3.75
N SER A 42 0.30 7.59 -3.25
CA SER A 42 1.47 8.48 -3.18
C SER A 42 1.62 9.18 -1.84
N ASN A 43 0.60 9.87 -1.33
CA ASN A 43 0.82 10.83 -0.24
C ASN A 43 1.31 10.18 1.05
N ILE A 44 0.81 8.99 1.38
CA ILE A 44 1.27 8.22 2.54
C ILE A 44 2.77 7.89 2.42
N ILE A 45 3.23 7.55 1.21
CA ILE A 45 4.63 7.17 0.94
C ILE A 45 5.52 8.40 1.00
N GLU A 46 5.15 9.46 0.28
CA GLU A 46 5.89 10.73 0.23
C GLU A 46 6.05 11.33 1.62
N THR A 47 4.99 11.28 2.44
CA THR A 47 5.03 11.79 3.82
C THR A 47 5.97 10.94 4.68
N ALA A 48 5.91 9.61 4.58
CA ALA A 48 6.82 8.73 5.33
C ALA A 48 8.28 8.89 4.89
N GLU A 49 8.53 9.06 3.58
CA GLU A 49 9.86 9.33 3.03
C GLU A 49 10.44 10.64 3.59
N ALA A 50 9.64 11.70 3.61
CA ALA A 50 10.03 12.98 4.17
C ALA A 50 10.28 12.89 5.68
N ASP A 51 9.33 12.35 6.45
CA ASP A 51 9.34 12.38 7.91
C ASP A 51 10.37 11.42 8.53
N LEU A 52 10.55 10.23 7.95
CA LEU A 52 11.36 9.16 8.55
C LEU A 52 12.71 8.95 7.87
N TYR A 53 12.81 9.31 6.60
CA TYR A 53 13.99 9.04 5.78
C TYR A 53 14.62 10.32 5.24
N ASN A 54 14.20 11.50 5.73
CA ASN A 54 14.73 12.80 5.32
C ASN A 54 14.72 12.96 3.79
N SER A 55 13.63 12.52 3.14
CA SER A 55 13.48 12.52 1.68
C SER A 55 14.55 11.70 0.93
N ALA A 56 15.14 10.69 1.59
CA ALA A 56 16.09 9.77 0.98
C ALA A 56 15.43 8.41 0.73
N LEU A 57 14.93 8.21 -0.48
CA LEU A 57 14.33 6.95 -0.94
C LEU A 57 15.22 5.73 -0.67
N GLU A 58 16.54 5.86 -0.81
CA GLU A 58 17.50 4.78 -0.54
C GLU A 58 17.41 4.30 0.92
N GLY A 59 17.27 5.21 1.88
CA GLY A 59 17.12 4.89 3.29
C GLY A 59 15.84 4.10 3.57
N MET A 60 14.74 4.47 2.91
CA MET A 60 13.48 3.71 3.02
C MET A 60 13.62 2.31 2.41
N VAL A 61 14.23 2.21 1.23
CA VAL A 61 14.46 0.94 0.55
C VAL A 61 15.33 0.01 1.40
N ASP A 62 16.39 0.52 2.03
CA ASP A 62 17.28 -0.29 2.85
C ASP A 62 16.65 -0.74 4.17
N ALA A 63 15.83 0.12 4.80
CA ALA A 63 15.03 -0.27 5.96
C ALA A 63 14.04 -1.40 5.61
N LEU A 64 13.39 -1.31 4.45
CA LEU A 64 12.49 -2.37 3.95
C LEU A 64 13.24 -3.67 3.66
N LYS A 65 14.39 -3.59 2.97
CA LYS A 65 15.24 -4.77 2.71
C LYS A 65 15.65 -5.46 4.00
N LYS A 66 16.03 -4.69 5.02
CA LYS A 66 16.42 -5.22 6.34
C LYS A 66 15.25 -5.94 7.01
N ASN A 67 14.06 -5.33 7.04
CA ASN A 67 12.89 -5.98 7.64
C ASN A 67 12.47 -7.25 6.90
N ILE A 68 12.59 -7.28 5.56
CA ILE A 68 12.33 -8.50 4.76
C ILE A 68 13.25 -9.65 5.18
N THR A 69 14.53 -9.38 5.45
CA THR A 69 15.50 -10.42 5.83
C THR A 69 15.50 -10.75 7.32
N THR A 70 15.01 -9.86 8.19
CA THR A 70 14.97 -10.07 9.64
C THR A 70 13.54 -10.32 10.14
N GLU A 71 12.77 -9.25 10.37
CA GLU A 71 11.48 -9.27 11.06
C GLU A 71 10.39 -10.04 10.31
N TRP A 72 10.46 -10.06 8.99
CA TRP A 72 9.41 -10.61 8.12
C TRP A 72 9.82 -11.91 7.44
N ALA A 73 10.96 -12.49 7.78
CA ALA A 73 11.52 -13.65 7.08
C ALA A 73 10.51 -14.82 6.95
N ASP A 74 9.74 -15.12 8.00
CA ASP A 74 8.72 -16.18 7.95
C ASP A 74 7.47 -15.81 7.16
N GLN A 75 7.19 -14.52 7.04
CA GLN A 75 6.06 -14.03 6.26
C GLN A 75 6.40 -14.00 4.77
N VAL A 76 7.66 -13.70 4.43
CA VAL A 76 8.21 -13.77 3.08
C VAL A 76 8.05 -15.16 2.49
N LYS A 77 8.40 -16.21 3.25
CA LYS A 77 8.20 -17.60 2.83
C LYS A 77 6.75 -17.88 2.42
N ARG A 78 5.78 -17.32 3.15
CA ARG A 78 4.35 -17.48 2.83
C ARG A 78 3.94 -16.71 1.58
N TRP A 79 4.48 -15.51 1.36
CA TRP A 79 4.18 -14.71 0.17
C TRP A 79 4.79 -15.28 -1.11
N GLU A 80 5.96 -15.91 -1.00
CA GLU A 80 6.61 -16.64 -2.10
C GLU A 80 5.91 -17.97 -2.41
N THR A 81 5.15 -18.51 -1.45
CA THR A 81 4.41 -19.76 -1.65
C THR A 81 3.23 -19.53 -2.59
N CYS A 82 3.38 -19.99 -3.84
CA CYS A 82 2.31 -20.05 -4.82
C CYS A 82 2.28 -21.45 -5.45
N THR A 83 1.10 -22.09 -5.46
CA THR A 83 0.93 -23.45 -6.01
C THR A 83 0.82 -23.46 -7.54
N LYS A 84 0.61 -22.31 -8.17
CA LYS A 84 0.55 -22.15 -9.64
C LYS A 84 1.95 -21.89 -10.19
N LYS A 85 2.23 -22.40 -11.40
CA LYS A 85 3.54 -22.26 -12.07
C LYS A 85 3.91 -20.82 -12.46
N THR A 86 2.96 -19.88 -12.46
CA THR A 86 3.16 -18.54 -13.04
C THR A 86 2.93 -17.42 -12.04
N ALA A 87 1.76 -17.35 -11.40
CA ALA A 87 1.44 -16.35 -10.37
C ALA A 87 0.17 -16.73 -9.58
N CYS A 88 -0.01 -16.15 -8.40
CA CYS A 88 -1.20 -16.29 -7.54
C CYS A 88 -1.95 -14.95 -7.35
N PRO A 89 -2.42 -14.30 -8.42
CA PRO A 89 -3.01 -12.96 -8.34
C PRO A 89 -4.29 -12.89 -7.50
N ASP A 90 -5.05 -13.99 -7.40
CA ASP A 90 -6.31 -14.03 -6.66
C ASP A 90 -6.08 -13.90 -5.14
N ILE A 91 -4.94 -14.41 -4.64
CA ILE A 91 -4.53 -14.24 -3.25
C ILE A 91 -4.27 -12.76 -2.97
N TYR A 92 -3.45 -12.12 -3.81
CA TYR A 92 -3.12 -10.70 -3.65
C TYR A 92 -4.35 -9.80 -3.75
N ALA A 93 -5.27 -10.10 -4.67
CA ALA A 93 -6.52 -9.37 -4.81
C ALA A 93 -7.42 -9.52 -3.57
N SER A 94 -7.53 -10.74 -3.03
CA SER A 94 -8.32 -11.02 -1.82
C SER A 94 -7.76 -10.30 -0.59
N GLU A 95 -6.43 -10.27 -0.45
CA GLU A 95 -5.76 -9.52 0.61
C GLU A 95 -5.89 -8.00 0.40
N GLY A 96 -5.88 -7.54 -0.86
CA GLY A 96 -6.04 -6.14 -1.23
C GLY A 96 -7.40 -5.58 -0.83
N ILE A 97 -8.50 -6.27 -1.18
CA ILE A 97 -9.85 -5.84 -0.80
C ILE A 97 -10.06 -5.86 0.72
N GLN A 98 -9.50 -6.86 1.43
CA GLN A 98 -9.54 -6.90 2.89
C GLN A 98 -8.85 -5.68 3.49
N ALA A 99 -7.66 -5.33 2.97
CA ALA A 99 -6.94 -4.15 3.42
C ALA A 99 -7.69 -2.84 3.08
N ALA A 100 -8.37 -2.78 1.94
CA ALA A 100 -9.17 -1.62 1.58
C ALA A 100 -10.29 -1.40 2.61
N CYS A 101 -11.01 -2.46 2.99
CA CYS A 101 -12.08 -2.41 3.98
C CYS A 101 -11.57 -2.08 5.39
N ASP A 102 -10.52 -2.76 5.85
CA ASP A 102 -10.05 -2.64 7.23
C ASP A 102 -9.29 -1.35 7.50
N TRP A 103 -8.71 -0.75 6.46
CA TRP A 103 -7.76 0.35 6.62
C TRP A 103 -8.01 1.56 5.73
N ALA A 104 -8.38 1.37 4.46
CA ALA A 104 -8.49 2.47 3.51
C ALA A 104 -9.80 3.24 3.66
N TYR A 105 -10.92 2.52 3.64
CA TYR A 105 -12.24 3.10 3.80
C TYR A 105 -12.64 3.29 5.27
N LYS A 106 -12.03 2.54 6.19
CA LYS A 106 -12.44 2.51 7.58
C LYS A 106 -12.30 3.88 8.24
N GLY A 107 -13.43 4.45 8.64
CA GLY A 107 -13.48 5.73 9.35
C GLY A 107 -13.22 6.95 8.47
N VAL A 108 -13.22 6.81 7.14
CA VAL A 108 -13.08 7.91 6.19
C VAL A 108 -14.44 8.28 5.64
N THR A 109 -14.76 9.57 5.67
CA THR A 109 -15.95 10.18 5.07
C THR A 109 -15.57 11.33 4.15
N GLU A 110 -16.46 11.67 3.24
CA GLU A 110 -16.28 12.77 2.28
C GLU A 110 -16.01 14.09 3.01
N GLY A 111 -14.93 14.77 2.63
CA GLY A 111 -14.52 16.06 3.19
C GLY A 111 -13.59 15.96 4.41
N ASP A 112 -13.32 14.77 4.93
CA ASP A 112 -12.45 14.58 6.10
C ASP A 112 -11.02 15.05 5.86
N THR A 113 -10.33 15.39 6.96
CA THR A 113 -8.89 15.65 6.96
C THR A 113 -8.16 14.45 7.57
N LEU A 114 -7.27 13.85 6.78
CA LEU A 114 -6.47 12.69 7.14
C LEU A 114 -5.02 13.12 7.45
N GLU A 115 -4.44 12.54 8.50
CA GLU A 115 -3.09 12.84 8.99
C GLU A 115 -2.24 11.57 9.20
N GLY A 116 -0.92 11.71 9.04
CA GLY A 116 0.01 10.60 8.76
C GLY A 116 0.40 9.66 9.91
N LYS A 117 -0.11 9.84 11.14
CA LYS A 117 0.37 9.03 12.30
C LYS A 117 -0.14 7.59 12.31
N GLU A 118 -1.30 7.31 11.71
CA GLU A 118 -1.82 5.94 11.59
C GLU A 118 -1.36 5.23 10.31
N SER A 119 -0.83 5.96 9.32
CA SER A 119 -0.57 5.43 7.98
C SER A 119 0.77 4.73 7.84
N THR A 120 1.81 5.06 8.61
CA THR A 120 3.18 4.59 8.35
C THR A 120 3.35 3.06 8.51
N GLN A 121 2.63 2.45 9.45
CA GLN A 121 2.59 0.98 9.56
C GLN A 121 1.78 0.34 8.42
N LYS A 122 0.76 1.03 7.91
CA LYS A 122 -0.05 0.61 6.75
C LYS A 122 0.77 0.70 5.45
N THR A 123 1.67 1.69 5.33
CA THR A 123 2.65 1.86 4.23
C THR A 123 3.61 0.69 4.10
N MET A 124 4.03 0.09 5.22
CA MET A 124 4.95 -1.04 5.24
C MET A 124 4.33 -2.31 4.66
N MET A 125 3.01 -2.48 4.76
CA MET A 125 2.31 -3.62 4.13
C MET A 125 2.23 -3.49 2.60
N ILE A 126 2.04 -2.28 2.08
CA ILE A 126 2.03 -2.00 0.63
C ILE A 126 3.44 -2.18 0.04
N HIS A 127 4.47 -1.69 0.73
CA HIS A 127 5.87 -1.85 0.32
C HIS A 127 6.38 -3.30 0.41
N LYS A 128 5.87 -4.08 1.37
CA LYS A 128 6.21 -5.49 1.60
C LYS A 128 6.16 -6.35 0.34
N ARG A 129 5.23 -6.05 -0.57
CA ARG A 129 4.90 -6.91 -1.71
C ARG A 129 5.44 -6.42 -3.05
N LYS A 130 5.86 -5.14 -3.18
CA LYS A 130 6.49 -4.59 -4.41
C LYS A 130 7.83 -5.25 -4.77
N LYS A 131 8.52 -5.88 -3.81
CA LYS A 131 9.85 -6.50 -4.05
C LYS A 131 9.80 -7.99 -4.44
N LEU A 132 8.65 -8.66 -4.25
CA LEU A 132 8.49 -10.10 -4.51
C LEU A 132 8.10 -10.43 -5.96
N THR A 133 7.85 -9.41 -6.77
CA THR A 133 7.46 -9.54 -8.18
C THR A 133 8.63 -9.28 -9.15
N ASN A 134 9.84 -9.03 -8.62
CA ASN A 134 11.08 -8.80 -9.38
C ASN A 134 12.11 -9.95 -9.23
N THR A 135 11.69 -11.09 -8.69
CA THR A 135 12.42 -12.38 -8.68
C THR A 135 11.55 -13.41 -9.37
#